data_AF-A0A3B9FIB8-F1
#
_entry.id   AF-A0A3B9FIB8-F1
#
_cell.length_a   1.000
_cell.length_b   1.000
_cell.length_c   1.000
_cell.angle_alpha   90.00
_cell.angle_beta   90.00
_cell.angle_gamma   90.00
#
_symmetry.space_group_name_H-M   'P 1'
#
loop_
_entity.id
_entity.type
_entity.pdbx_description
1 polymer ?
#
loop_
_entity_poly.entity_id
_entity_poly.type
_entity_poly.pdbx_seq_one_letter_code
_entity_poly.pdbx_strand_id
1 'polypeptide(L)'
;HDHEHDHPAADEGMDDDAKAEAETVANRRVRLGLLLTEIGRENNIEVTEEDTRRAVFEEARRFPGQEQMVLEYFQKNPQAMQQIAGPIFEDKVIDFVLEMAKVTEVTIDAETLYKEPEEAAATKKPAAK
;
A
#
# COMPACT_ATOMS: atom_id res chain seq x y z
N HIS A 1 -34.12 -14.06 -13.83
CA HIS A 1 -33.79 -14.45 -12.45
C HIS A 1 -32.98 -13.29 -11.90
N ASP A 2 -33.69 -12.24 -11.47
CA ASP A 2 -33.11 -11.07 -10.86
C ASP A 2 -32.94 -11.40 -9.37
N HIS A 3 -31.76 -11.89 -9.00
CA HIS A 3 -31.36 -11.87 -7.60
C HIS A 3 -30.92 -10.45 -7.28
N GLU A 4 -31.88 -9.66 -6.80
CA GLU A 4 -31.65 -8.45 -6.03
C GLU A 4 -30.86 -8.86 -4.79
N HIS A 5 -29.54 -8.86 -4.90
CA HIS A 5 -28.66 -9.09 -3.77
C HIS A 5 -28.71 -7.83 -2.92
N ASP A 6 -29.50 -7.89 -1.85
CA ASP A 6 -29.44 -6.95 -0.74
C ASP A 6 -28.04 -7.07 -0.12
N HIS A 7 -27.13 -6.22 -0.59
CA HIS A 7 -25.77 -6.16 -0.05
C HIS A 7 -25.83 -5.27 1.18
N PRO A 8 -25.65 -5.84 2.39
CA PRO A 8 -25.63 -5.04 3.62
C PRO A 8 -24.57 -3.95 3.51
N ALA A 9 -24.82 -2.82 4.16
CA ALA A 9 -23.84 -1.75 4.20
C ALA A 9 -22.53 -2.26 4.84
N ALA A 10 -21.37 -1.76 4.37
CA ALA A 10 -20.08 -2.24 4.84
C ALA A 10 -19.87 -2.02 6.37
N ASP A 11 -20.64 -1.11 6.97
CA ASP A 11 -20.63 -0.76 8.38
C ASP A 11 -21.87 -1.29 9.16
N GLU A 12 -22.64 -2.19 8.55
CA GLU A 12 -23.83 -2.75 9.18
C GLU A 12 -23.45 -3.60 10.40
N GLY A 13 -24.09 -3.32 11.54
CA GLY A 13 -23.81 -3.99 12.82
C GLY A 13 -22.60 -3.46 13.60
N MET A 14 -21.88 -2.46 13.07
CA MET A 14 -20.83 -1.77 13.83
C MET A 14 -21.44 -0.77 14.83
N ASP A 15 -20.81 -0.62 15.99
CA ASP A 15 -21.10 0.47 16.92
C ASP A 15 -20.49 1.80 16.44
N ASP A 16 -20.90 2.90 17.08
CA ASP A 16 -20.50 4.25 16.66
C ASP A 16 -18.98 4.48 16.75
N ASP A 17 -18.32 3.86 17.75
CA ASP A 17 -16.87 3.98 17.94
C ASP A 17 -16.11 3.24 16.82
N ALA A 18 -16.52 2.01 16.50
CA ALA A 18 -15.95 1.23 15.40
C ALA A 18 -16.14 1.92 14.04
N LYS A 19 -17.29 2.57 13.82
CA LYS A 19 -17.55 3.35 12.60
C LYS A 19 -16.63 4.56 12.51
N ALA A 20 -16.45 5.30 13.60
CA ALA A 20 -15.58 6.48 13.63
C ALA A 20 -14.11 6.11 13.37
N GLU A 21 -13.63 4.98 13.93
CA GLU A 21 -12.29 4.46 13.65
C GLU A 21 -12.14 4.06 12.17
N ALA A 22 -13.11 3.30 11.65
CA ALA A 22 -13.11 2.88 10.25
C ALA A 22 -13.13 4.08 9.29
N GLU A 23 -13.93 5.10 9.58
CA GLU A 23 -13.98 6.34 8.79
C GLU A 23 -12.64 7.07 8.80
N THR A 24 -11.97 7.14 9.96
CA THR A 24 -10.66 7.77 10.10
C THR A 24 -9.61 7.06 9.24
N VAL A 25 -9.57 5.73 9.31
CA VAL A 25 -8.64 4.90 8.53
C VAL A 25 -8.95 5.01 7.03
N ALA A 26 -10.23 4.94 6.65
CA ALA A 26 -10.66 5.05 5.26
C ALA A 26 -10.28 6.41 4.67
N ASN A 27 -10.57 7.51 5.36
CA ASN A 27 -10.19 8.85 4.92
C ASN A 27 -8.68 8.99 4.70
N ARG A 28 -7.87 8.45 5.61
CA ARG A 28 -6.40 8.46 5.48
C ARG A 28 -5.95 7.68 4.25
N ARG A 29 -6.48 6.47 4.04
CA ARG A 29 -6.13 5.60 2.90
C ARG A 29 -6.53 6.20 1.57
N VAL A 30 -7.76 6.72 1.46
CA VAL A 30 -8.26 7.35 0.23
C VAL A 30 -7.42 8.56 -0.13
N ARG A 31 -7.13 9.44 0.83
CA ARG A 31 -6.29 10.62 0.58
C ARG A 31 -4.89 10.25 0.12
N LEU A 32 -4.28 9.23 0.74
CA LEU A 32 -2.95 8.77 0.35
C LEU A 32 -2.94 8.16 -1.06
N GLY A 33 -3.92 7.31 -1.37
CA GLY A 33 -4.04 6.73 -2.71
C GLY A 33 -4.22 7.79 -3.80
N LEU A 34 -5.04 8.81 -3.55
CA LEU A 34 -5.21 9.94 -4.48
C LEU A 34 -3.91 10.74 -4.65
N LEU A 35 -3.19 11.01 -3.56
CA LEU A 35 -1.92 11.74 -3.60
C LEU A 35 -0.86 10.99 -4.41
N LEU A 36 -0.66 9.70 -4.11
CA LEU A 36 0.30 8.85 -4.83
C LEU A 36 -0.04 8.74 -6.32
N THR A 37 -1.33 8.56 -6.63
CA THR A 37 -1.83 8.53 -8.01
C THR A 37 -1.51 9.83 -8.74
N GLU A 38 -1.75 10.99 -8.11
CA GLU A 38 -1.49 12.27 -8.74
C GLU A 38 0.00 12.53 -8.97
N ILE A 39 0.86 12.19 -8.00
CA ILE A 39 2.32 12.28 -8.16
C ILE A 39 2.80 11.41 -9.32
N GLY A 40 2.35 10.15 -9.39
CA GLY A 40 2.74 9.26 -10.48
C GLY A 40 2.25 9.76 -11.85
N ARG A 41 1.03 10.32 -11.92
CA ARG A 41 0.48 10.91 -13.13
C ARG A 41 1.27 12.12 -13.61
N GLU A 42 1.58 13.07 -12.74
CA GLU A 42 2.32 14.29 -13.10
C GLU A 42 3.76 13.99 -13.56
N ASN A 43 4.36 12.93 -13.01
CA ASN A 43 5.74 12.53 -13.32
C ASN A 43 5.84 11.40 -14.35
N ASN A 44 4.73 11.01 -14.98
CA ASN A 44 4.65 9.94 -15.99
C ASN A 44 5.28 8.61 -15.52
N ILE A 45 5.02 8.27 -14.26
CA ILE A 45 5.45 6.99 -13.68
C ILE A 45 4.49 5.92 -14.18
N GLU A 46 5.04 4.91 -14.86
CA GLU A 46 4.26 3.81 -15.43
C GLU A 46 4.76 2.45 -14.95
N VAL A 47 3.84 1.52 -14.79
CA VAL A 47 4.15 0.12 -14.56
C VAL A 47 4.34 -0.54 -15.92
N THR A 48 5.53 -1.10 -16.15
CA THR A 48 5.86 -1.74 -17.41
C THR A 48 5.44 -3.21 -17.43
N GLU A 49 5.38 -3.80 -18.62
CA GLU A 49 5.20 -5.25 -18.76
C GLU A 49 6.31 -6.05 -18.07
N GLU A 50 7.53 -5.51 -18.02
CA GLU A 50 8.65 -6.16 -17.34
C GLU A 50 8.43 -6.19 -15.81
N ASP A 51 7.93 -5.09 -15.24
CA ASP A 51 7.67 -5.01 -13.81
C ASP A 51 6.61 -6.02 -13.37
N THR A 52 5.49 -6.05 -14.11
CA THR A 52 4.42 -7.02 -13.83
C THR A 52 4.90 -8.45 -14.04
N ARG A 53 5.69 -8.74 -15.08
CA ARG A 53 6.26 -10.07 -15.30
C ARG A 53 7.17 -10.48 -14.14
N ARG A 54 8.04 -9.59 -13.68
CA ARG A 54 8.93 -9.84 -12.53
C ARG A 54 8.13 -10.13 -11.27
N ALA A 55 7.11 -9.32 -10.97
CA ALA A 55 6.25 -9.52 -9.82
C ALA A 55 5.47 -10.85 -9.87
N VAL A 56 4.97 -11.25 -11.05
CA VAL A 56 4.31 -12.55 -11.22
C VAL A 56 5.26 -13.71 -10.97
N PHE A 57 6.53 -13.61 -11.40
CA PHE A 57 7.54 -14.63 -11.09
C PHE A 57 7.88 -14.67 -9.60
N GLU A 58 7.97 -13.52 -8.93
CA GLU A 58 8.19 -13.44 -7.49
C GLU A 58 7.01 -14.03 -6.71
N GLU A 59 5.79 -13.77 -7.14
CA GLU A 59 4.59 -14.35 -6.55
C GLU A 59 4.58 -15.88 -6.74
N ALA A 60 4.90 -16.38 -7.94
CA ALA A 60 5.00 -17.81 -8.19
C ALA A 60 6.03 -18.51 -7.27
N ARG A 61 7.16 -17.86 -6.96
CA ARG A 61 8.16 -18.39 -6.02
C ARG A 61 7.64 -18.56 -4.59
N ARG A 62 6.57 -17.86 -4.22
CA ARG A 62 5.90 -18.03 -2.91
C ARG A 62 5.08 -19.33 -2.84
N PHE A 63 4.86 -20.01 -3.97
CA PHE A 63 4.10 -21.26 -4.08
C PHE A 63 4.92 -22.40 -4.70
N PRO A 64 5.90 -22.98 -3.98
CA PRO A 64 6.73 -24.07 -4.50
C PRO A 64 5.92 -25.29 -4.96
N GLY A 65 6.21 -25.80 -6.16
CA GLY A 65 5.51 -26.94 -6.77
C GLY A 65 4.18 -26.59 -7.45
N GLN A 66 3.75 -25.32 -7.41
CA GLN A 66 2.53 -24.82 -8.04
C GLN A 66 2.80 -23.61 -8.94
N GLU A 67 4.07 -23.33 -9.25
CA GLU A 67 4.51 -22.12 -9.94
C GLU A 67 3.80 -21.95 -11.29
N GLN A 68 3.66 -23.03 -12.06
CA GLN A 68 2.97 -23.03 -13.35
C GLN A 68 1.49 -22.62 -13.23
N MET A 69 0.79 -23.05 -12.18
CA MET A 69 -0.61 -22.68 -11.96
C MET A 69 -0.74 -21.20 -11.62
N VAL A 70 0.20 -20.63 -10.86
CA VAL A 70 0.24 -19.20 -10.56
C VAL A 70 0.48 -18.38 -11.83
N LEU A 71 1.47 -18.77 -12.64
CA LEU A 71 1.75 -18.11 -13.91
C LEU A 71 0.52 -18.13 -14.84
N GLU A 72 -0.12 -19.30 -14.98
CA GLU A 72 -1.31 -19.47 -15.81
C GLU A 72 -2.50 -18.65 -15.31
N TYR A 73 -2.69 -18.57 -13.99
CA TYR A 73 -3.74 -17.76 -13.37
C TYR A 73 -3.61 -16.28 -13.77
N PHE A 74 -2.42 -15.69 -13.62
CA PHE A 74 -2.19 -14.29 -13.99
C PHE A 74 -2.32 -14.07 -15.50
N GLN A 75 -1.83 -15.00 -16.34
CA GLN A 75 -1.96 -14.88 -17.79
C GLN A 75 -3.42 -14.88 -18.27
N LYS A 76 -4.29 -15.67 -17.63
CA LYS A 76 -5.70 -15.80 -18.02
C LYS A 76 -6.62 -14.79 -17.33
N ASN A 77 -6.14 -14.09 -16.30
CA ASN A 77 -6.95 -13.18 -15.50
C ASN A 77 -6.39 -11.74 -15.54
N PRO A 78 -6.89 -10.90 -16.47
CA PRO A 78 -6.50 -9.49 -16.54
C PRO A 78 -6.78 -8.71 -15.25
N GLN A 79 -7.80 -9.08 -14.47
CA GLN A 79 -8.09 -8.42 -13.19
C GLN A 79 -7.01 -8.75 -12.15
N ALA A 80 -6.50 -9.99 -12.12
CA ALA A 80 -5.37 -10.35 -11.27
C ALA A 80 -4.09 -9.58 -11.68
N MET A 81 -3.87 -9.38 -12.98
CA MET A 81 -2.77 -8.54 -13.47
C MET A 81 -2.91 -7.07 -13.05
N GLN A 82 -4.14 -6.54 -12.96
CA GLN A 82 -4.35 -5.19 -12.42
C GLN A 82 -4.07 -5.13 -10.92
N GLN A 83 -4.43 -6.17 -10.17
CA GLN A 83 -4.16 -6.25 -8.73
C GLN A 83 -2.66 -6.29 -8.44
N ILE A 84 -1.85 -6.95 -9.28
CA ILE A 84 -0.39 -6.95 -9.10
C ILE A 84 0.25 -5.61 -9.48
N ALA A 85 -0.35 -4.87 -10.42
CA ALA A 85 0.19 -3.59 -10.89
C ALA A 85 0.05 -2.46 -9.85
N GLY A 86 -1.01 -2.45 -9.03
CA GLY A 86 -1.26 -1.40 -8.04
C GLY A 86 -0.11 -1.21 -7.04
N PRO A 87 0.32 -2.27 -6.32
CA PRO A 87 1.47 -2.19 -5.41
C PRO A 87 2.77 -1.77 -6.09
N ILE A 88 3.02 -2.27 -7.31
CA ILE A 88 4.23 -1.90 -8.08
C ILE A 88 4.24 -0.41 -8.41
N PHE A 89 3.08 0.15 -8.78
CA PHE A 89 2.95 1.58 -9.04
C PHE A 89 3.22 2.39 -7.78
N GLU A 90 2.65 1.99 -6.63
CA GLU A 90 2.87 2.64 -5.35
C GLU A 90 4.36 2.63 -4.95
N ASP A 91 5.03 1.48 -5.04
CA ASP A 91 6.46 1.36 -4.75
C ASP A 91 7.29 2.30 -5.63
N LYS A 92 7.03 2.34 -6.94
CA LYS A 92 7.73 3.23 -7.87
C LYS A 92 7.53 4.71 -7.55
N VAL A 93 6.32 5.11 -7.16
CA VAL A 93 6.03 6.50 -6.75
C VAL A 93 6.77 6.83 -5.46
N ILE A 94 6.82 5.91 -4.50
CA ILE A 94 7.55 6.09 -3.24
C ILE A 94 9.05 6.24 -3.52
N ASP A 95 9.63 5.37 -4.36
CA ASP A 95 11.03 5.45 -4.76
C ASP A 95 11.36 6.80 -5.38
N PHE A 96 10.51 7.28 -6.31
CA PHE A 96 10.66 8.61 -6.91
C PHE A 96 10.63 9.73 -5.87
N VAL A 97 9.72 9.66 -4.89
CA VAL A 97 9.66 10.65 -3.80
C VAL A 97 10.93 10.60 -2.95
N LEU A 98 11.44 9.41 -2.64
CA LEU A 98 12.66 9.21 -1.85
C LEU A 98 13.91 9.76 -2.55
N GLU A 99 14.01 9.64 -3.88
CA GLU A 99 15.11 10.22 -4.66
C GLU A 99 15.18 11.75 -4.55
N MET A 100 14.05 12.42 -4.35
CA MET A 100 13.97 13.87 -4.14
C MET A 100 14.03 14.28 -2.67
N ALA A 101 13.86 13.33 -1.75
CA ALA A 101 13.78 13.61 -0.33
C ALA A 101 15.15 13.94 0.25
N LYS A 102 15.18 14.90 1.17
CA LYS A 102 16.37 15.12 2.01
C LYS A 102 16.42 14.06 3.10
N VAL A 103 17.25 13.04 2.90
CA VAL A 103 17.48 11.97 3.88
C VAL A 103 18.54 12.41 4.90
N THR A 104 18.28 12.15 6.18
CA THR A 104 19.25 12.37 7.27
C THR A 104 19.41 11.08 8.05
N GLU A 105 20.65 10.65 8.26
CA GLU A 105 20.95 9.51 9.10
C GLU A 105 20.88 9.89 10.58
N VAL A 106 20.22 9.07 11.39
CA VAL A 106 20.12 9.23 12.83
C VAL A 106 20.51 7.92 13.49
N THR A 107 21.58 7.92 14.28
CA THR A 107 21.98 6.77 15.08
C THR A 107 21.10 6.69 16.33
N ILE A 108 20.40 5.57 16.50
CA ILE A 108 19.61 5.26 17.70
C ILE A 108 19.97 3.86 18.20
N ASP A 109 19.72 3.59 19.47
CA ASP A 109 19.85 2.25 20.05
C ASP A 109 18.63 1.37 19.71
N ALA A 110 18.79 0.05 19.88
CA ALA A 110 17.75 -0.92 19.56
C ALA A 110 16.48 -0.75 20.42
N GLU A 111 16.61 -0.40 21.70
CA GLU A 111 15.45 -0.17 22.56
C GLU A 111 14.62 0.99 22.03
N THR A 112 15.27 2.09 21.65
CA THR A 112 14.62 3.27 21.07
C THR A 112 13.93 2.98 19.72
N LEU A 113 14.49 2.11 18.88
CA LEU A 113 13.89 1.73 17.59
C LEU A 113 12.53 1.01 17.76
N TYR A 114 12.39 0.18 18.80
CA TYR A 114 11.20 -0.63 19.04
C TYR A 114 10.15 0.04 19.95
N LYS A 115 10.37 1.28 20.39
CA LYS A 115 9.36 2.03 21.16
C LYS A 115 8.15 2.36 20.30
N GLU A 116 6.95 2.34 20.88
CA GLU A 116 5.72 2.63 20.15
C GLU A 116 5.73 4.07 19.61
N PRO A 117 5.21 4.30 18.38
CA PRO A 117 5.31 5.59 17.71
C PRO A 117 4.64 6.76 18.46
N GLU A 118 3.70 6.49 19.37
CA GLU A 118 3.11 7.51 20.26
C GLU A 118 4.14 8.10 21.24
N GLU A 119 5.12 7.32 21.70
CA GLU A 119 6.20 7.79 22.58
C GLU A 119 7.31 8.52 21.80
N ALA A 120 7.55 8.12 20.55
CA ALA A 120 8.62 8.67 19.70
C ALA A 120 8.34 10.11 19.20
N ALA A 121 7.07 10.52 19.09
CA ALA A 121 6.70 11.88 18.70
C ALA A 121 6.90 12.91 19.82
N ALA A 122 6.83 12.49 21.09
CA ALA A 122 6.97 13.38 22.25
C ALA A 122 8.43 13.81 22.51
N THR A 123 9.41 13.05 22.03
CA THR A 123 10.84 13.29 22.29
C THR A 123 11.51 14.22 21.27
N LYS A 124 10.84 14.56 20.15
CA LYS A 124 11.37 15.45 19.09
C LYS A 124 10.97 16.93 19.24
N LYS A 125 10.59 17.40 20.43
CA LYS A 125 10.44 18.84 20.66
C LYS A 125 11.85 19.47 20.77
N PRO A 126 12.25 20.39 19.88
CA PRO A 126 13.59 20.96 19.94
C PRO A 126 13.71 21.77 21.24
N ALA A 127 14.74 21.47 22.02
CA ALA A 127 15.16 22.33 23.11
C ALA A 127 15.65 23.66 22.50
N ALA A 128 14.80 24.67 22.52
CA ALA A 128 15.22 26.03 22.26
C ALA A 128 16.19 26.48 23.37
N LYS A 129 17.45 26.74 22.99
CA LYS A 129 18.29 27.84 23.49
C LYS A 129 19.60 27.93 22.71
#